data_AF-A0A5K7ZC46-F1
#
_entry.id   AF-A0A5K7ZC46-F1
#
_cell.length_a   1.000
_cell.length_b   1.000
_cell.length_c   1.000
_cell.angle_alpha   90.00
_cell.angle_beta   90.00
_cell.angle_gamma   90.00
#
_symmetry.space_group_name_H-M   'P 1'
#
loop_
_entity.id
_entity.type
_entity.pdbx_description
1 polymer ?
#
loop_
_entity_poly.entity_id
_entity_poly.type
_entity_poly.pdbx_seq_one_letter_code
_entity_poly.pdbx_strand_id
1 'polypeptide(L)'
;MIGRRSRYAAGILYTDHGDEFLGVRPRVDTTPRPDDRFHTVVEGDRLDLLAHRYLDRADLWWIICDYNDIFFPLEIEPGTVLRIPSVEHVLMRLLS
;
A
#
# COMPACT_ATOMS: atom_id res chain seq x y z
N MET A 1 7.95 -14.15 12.72
CA MET A 1 7.74 -14.67 11.35
C MET A 1 6.97 -13.63 10.55
N ILE A 2 7.44 -13.25 9.36
CA ILE A 2 6.75 -12.29 8.49
C ILE A 2 5.49 -12.96 7.94
N GLY A 3 4.32 -12.35 8.17
CA GLY A 3 3.06 -12.88 7.65
C GLY A 3 3.01 -12.82 6.12
N ARG A 4 2.34 -13.79 5.49
CA ARG A 4 2.22 -13.90 4.01
C ARG A 4 1.69 -12.63 3.33
N ARG A 5 0.84 -11.85 3.99
CA ARG A 5 0.26 -10.60 3.47
C ARG A 5 0.96 -9.34 4.00
N SER A 6 2.13 -9.51 4.61
CA SER A 6 2.95 -8.38 5.04
C SER A 6 3.45 -7.64 3.83
N ARG A 7 3.55 -6.31 3.95
CA ARG A 7 4.25 -5.47 2.98
C ARG A 7 5.68 -5.95 2.70
N TYR A 8 6.30 -6.67 3.62
CA TYR A 8 7.65 -7.22 3.46
C TYR A 8 7.68 -8.72 3.11
N ALA A 9 6.55 -9.34 2.79
CA ALA A 9 6.50 -10.78 2.51
C ALA A 9 7.38 -11.20 1.32
N ALA A 10 7.54 -10.30 0.34
CA ALA A 10 8.42 -10.48 -0.81
C ALA A 10 9.74 -9.70 -0.70
N GLY A 11 10.08 -9.21 0.49
CA GLY A 11 11.35 -8.51 0.73
C GLY A 11 12.54 -9.46 0.69
N ILE A 12 13.66 -9.00 0.14
CA ILE A 12 14.92 -9.75 0.18
C ILE A 12 15.40 -9.81 1.63
N LEU A 13 15.77 -11.01 2.10
CA LEU A 13 16.45 -11.19 3.38
C LEU A 13 17.95 -11.13 3.13
N TYR A 14 18.62 -10.14 3.73
CA TYR A 14 20.07 -10.05 3.74
C TYR A 14 20.61 -10.78 4.96
N THR A 15 21.68 -11.54 4.78
CA THR A 15 22.39 -12.19 5.88
C THR A 15 23.79 -11.62 5.94
N ASP A 16 24.16 -11.03 7.08
CA ASP A 16 25.49 -10.52 7.33
C ASP A 16 25.96 -10.91 8.73
N HIS A 17 27.14 -11.51 8.83
CA HIS A 17 27.73 -11.97 10.10
C HIS A 17 26.83 -12.82 11.03
N GLY A 18 25.83 -13.50 10.47
CA GLY A 18 24.86 -14.32 11.22
C GLY A 18 23.59 -13.58 11.65
N ASP A 19 23.51 -12.28 11.38
CA ASP A 19 22.31 -11.48 11.54
C ASP A 19 21.52 -11.41 10.22
N GLU A 20 20.19 -11.48 10.34
CA GLU A 20 19.27 -11.36 9.21
C GLU A 20 18.59 -9.99 9.21
N PHE A 21 18.69 -9.28 8.09
CA PHE A 21 18.10 -7.96 7.89
C PHE A 21 17.09 -7.99 6.75
N LEU A 22 15.97 -7.31 6.97
CA LEU A 22 14.95 -7.17 5.95
C LEU A 22 15.30 -6.04 5.00
N GLY A 23 15.36 -6.36 3.71
CA GLY A 23 15.57 -5.39 2.66
C GLY A 23 14.40 -4.43 2.45
N VAL A 24 14.58 -3.56 1.45
CA VAL A 24 13.52 -2.65 1.02
C VAL A 24 12.34 -3.46 0.52
N ARG A 25 11.13 -3.03 0.89
CA ARG A 25 9.90 -3.60 0.36
C ARG A 25 9.84 -3.38 -1.17
N PRO A 26 9.50 -4.40 -1.97
CA PRO A 26 9.22 -4.20 -3.38
C PRO A 26 7.93 -3.38 -3.58
N ARG A 27 7.94 -2.51 -4.59
CA ARG A 27 6.72 -1.81 -5.06
C ARG A 27 5.75 -2.80 -5.69
N VAL A 28 4.45 -2.54 -5.55
CA VAL A 28 3.41 -3.34 -6.23
C VAL A 28 3.28 -2.96 -7.70
N ASP A 29 2.65 -3.83 -8.48
CA ASP A 29 2.17 -3.48 -9.82
C ASP A 29 1.01 -2.49 -9.71
N THR A 30 1.19 -1.29 -10.25
CA THR A 30 0.23 -0.18 -10.21
C THR A 30 -0.37 0.12 -11.58
N THR A 31 -0.30 -0.84 -12.51
CA THR A 31 -0.92 -0.73 -13.83
C THR A 31 -2.40 -0.35 -13.69
N PRO A 32 -2.87 0.77 -14.30
CA PRO A 32 -4.26 1.20 -14.17
C PRO A 32 -5.26 0.13 -14.56
N ARG A 33 -6.35 0.01 -13.80
CA ARG A 33 -7.42 -0.95 -14.06
C ARG A 33 -8.79 -0.26 -14.10
N PRO A 34 -9.75 -0.80 -14.85
CA PRO A 34 -11.08 -0.19 -14.99
C PRO A 34 -11.87 -0.09 -13.68
N ASP A 35 -11.54 -0.93 -12.71
CA ASP A 35 -12.16 -1.01 -11.38
C ASP A 35 -11.42 -0.18 -10.31
N ASP A 36 -10.39 0.58 -10.71
CA ASP A 36 -9.77 1.58 -9.84
C ASP A 36 -10.78 2.68 -9.50
N ARG A 37 -10.73 3.14 -8.24
CA ARG A 37 -11.57 4.20 -7.70
C ARG A 37 -10.73 5.46 -7.50
N PHE A 38 -11.39 6.62 -7.55
CA PHE A 38 -10.75 7.90 -7.28
C PHE A 38 -11.38 8.56 -6.06
N HIS A 39 -10.54 9.09 -5.19
CA HIS A 39 -10.94 9.76 -3.97
C HIS A 39 -10.22 11.10 -3.86
N THR A 40 -10.99 12.19 -3.76
CA THR A 40 -10.43 13.51 -3.48
C THR A 40 -10.30 13.68 -1.97
N VAL A 41 -9.06 13.81 -1.50
CA VAL A 41 -8.72 13.98 -0.09
C VAL A 41 -9.41 15.22 0.48
N VAL A 42 -10.00 15.08 1.66
CA VAL A 42 -10.56 16.20 2.43
C VAL A 42 -9.84 16.32 3.78
N GLU A 43 -10.06 17.43 4.47
CA GLU A 43 -9.50 17.64 5.81
C GLU A 43 -9.90 16.49 6.76
N GLY A 44 -8.91 15.95 7.48
CA GLY A 44 -9.08 14.84 8.41
C GLY A 44 -8.94 13.44 7.78
N ASP A 45 -8.82 13.33 6.45
CA ASP A 45 -8.48 12.05 5.83
C ASP A 45 -7.07 11.60 6.22
N ARG A 46 -6.93 10.28 6.38
CA ARG A 46 -5.66 9.61 6.60
C ARG A 46 -5.60 8.36 5.75
N LEU A 47 -4.42 8.02 5.23
CA LEU A 47 -4.27 6.87 4.32
C LEU A 47 -4.69 5.53 4.95
N ASP A 48 -4.52 5.35 6.26
CA ASP A 48 -4.98 4.16 6.98
C ASP A 48 -6.51 4.09 7.09
N LEU A 49 -7.18 5.23 7.31
CA LEU A 49 -8.64 5.32 7.30
C LEU A 49 -9.20 5.10 5.90
N LEU A 50 -8.55 5.65 4.87
CA LEU A 50 -8.93 5.41 3.48
C LEU A 50 -8.71 3.95 3.08
N ALA A 51 -7.60 3.34 3.50
CA ALA A 51 -7.36 1.91 3.28
C ALA A 51 -8.40 1.04 3.99
N HIS A 52 -8.78 1.38 5.23
CA HIS A 52 -9.87 0.68 5.90
C HIS A 52 -11.21 0.84 5.15
N ARG A 53 -11.52 2.05 4.66
CA ARG A 53 -12.76 2.34 3.94
C ARG A 53 -12.85 1.63 2.58
N TYR A 54 -11.75 1.58 1.83
CA TYR A 54 -11.76 1.12 0.44
C TYR A 54 -11.23 -0.30 0.24
N LEU A 55 -10.33 -0.76 1.12
CA LEU A 55 -9.64 -2.05 1.03
C LEU A 55 -9.94 -2.97 2.24
N ASP A 56 -10.92 -2.59 3.08
CA ASP A 56 -11.35 -3.27 4.31
C ASP A 56 -10.27 -3.43 5.39
N ARG A 57 -9.07 -2.88 5.17
CA ARG A 57 -7.90 -3.09 6.03
C ARG A 57 -7.02 -1.85 6.11
N ALA A 58 -6.92 -1.30 7.32
CA ALA A 58 -6.11 -0.12 7.60
C ALA A 58 -4.62 -0.34 7.30
N ASP A 59 -4.11 -1.56 7.50
CA ASP A 59 -2.71 -1.90 7.28
C ASP A 59 -2.30 -1.98 5.80
N LEU A 60 -3.23 -1.74 4.87
CA LEU A 60 -2.99 -1.68 3.43
C LEU A 60 -2.75 -0.26 2.90
N TRP A 61 -2.61 0.73 3.78
CA TRP A 61 -2.32 2.13 3.42
C TRP A 61 -1.14 2.29 2.45
N TRP A 62 -0.13 1.42 2.56
CA TRP A 62 1.08 1.46 1.73
C TRP A 62 0.82 1.11 0.26
N ILE A 63 -0.27 0.40 -0.04
CA ILE A 63 -0.71 0.14 -1.42
C ILE A 63 -1.23 1.44 -2.05
N ILE A 64 -1.99 2.23 -1.28
CA ILE A 64 -2.44 3.56 -1.74
C ILE A 64 -1.22 4.46 -1.99
N CYS A 65 -0.18 4.38 -1.15
CA CYS A 65 1.06 5.11 -1.40
C CYS A 65 1.71 4.72 -2.73
N ASP A 66 1.87 3.41 -2.99
CA ASP A 66 2.47 2.95 -4.24
C ASP A 66 1.67 3.40 -5.47
N TYR A 67 0.34 3.34 -5.41
CA TYR A 67 -0.54 3.72 -6.52
C TYR A 67 -0.46 5.20 -6.92
N ASN A 68 0.02 6.05 -6.01
CA ASN A 68 0.04 7.51 -6.12
C ASN A 68 1.43 8.11 -5.93
N ASP A 69 2.48 7.29 -5.93
CA ASP A 69 3.88 7.72 -5.71
C ASP A 69 4.10 8.57 -4.45
N ILE A 70 3.35 8.29 -3.39
CA ILE A 70 3.44 9.02 -2.11
C ILE A 70 4.62 8.47 -1.30
N PHE A 71 5.63 9.31 -1.10
CA PHE A 71 6.79 8.98 -0.27
C PHE A 71 6.56 9.25 1.22
N PHE A 72 5.83 10.32 1.56
CA PHE A 72 5.51 10.72 2.94
C PHE A 72 4.02 10.53 3.22
N PRO A 73 3.59 9.39 3.83
CA PRO A 73 2.18 9.05 4.00
C PRO A 73 1.37 10.01 4.89
N LEU A 74 2.05 10.80 5.73
CA LEU A 74 1.44 11.73 6.67
C LEU A 74 1.24 13.14 6.08
N GLU A 75 1.71 13.39 4.85
CA GLU A 75 1.69 14.71 4.21
C GLU A 75 0.67 14.77 3.07
N ILE A 76 -0.43 14.00 3.15
CA ILE A 76 -1.50 14.10 2.14
C ILE A 76 -2.29 15.40 2.32
N GLU A 77 -2.41 16.18 1.24
CA GLU A 77 -3.07 17.48 1.28
C GLU A 77 -4.52 17.38 0.79
N PRO A 78 -5.49 18.08 1.44
CA PRO A 78 -6.84 18.23 0.92
C PRO A 78 -6.85 18.74 -0.54
N GLY A 79 -7.68 18.12 -1.38
CA GLY A 79 -7.74 18.38 -2.82
C GLY A 79 -6.91 17.41 -3.67
N THR A 80 -5.99 16.65 -3.07
CA THR A 80 -5.26 15.58 -3.78
C THR A 80 -6.23 14.51 -4.26
N VAL A 81 -6.17 14.13 -5.54
CA VAL A 81 -6.95 13.01 -6.08
C VAL A 81 -6.13 11.73 -6.00
N LEU A 82 -6.55 10.81 -5.12
CA LEU A 82 -5.94 9.51 -4.94
C LEU A 82 -6.61 8.46 -5.83
N ARG A 83 -5.82 7.70 -6.57
CA ARG A 83 -6.23 6.46 -7.23
C ARG A 83 -6.10 5.31 -6.23
N ILE A 84 -7.18 4.53 -6.08
CA ILE A 84 -7.28 3.44 -5.11
C ILE A 84 -7.70 2.17 -5.86
N PRO A 85 -6.93 1.08 -5.80
CA PRO A 85 -7.31 -0.17 -6.46
C PRO A 85 -8.55 -0.82 -5.83
N SER A 86 -9.18 -1.74 -6.55
CA SER A 86 -10.22 -2.57 -5.97
C SER A 86 -9.68 -3.52 -4.91
N VAL A 87 -10.52 -3.81 -3.91
CA VAL A 87 -10.19 -4.77 -2.84
C VAL A 87 -9.91 -6.17 -3.41
N GLU A 88 -10.65 -6.58 -4.45
CA GLU A 88 -10.44 -7.87 -5.12
C GLU A 88 -9.06 -7.94 -5.76
N HIS A 89 -8.65 -6.90 -6.50
CA HIS A 89 -7.33 -6.85 -7.11
C HIS A 89 -6.23 -6.97 -6.05
N VAL A 90 -6.35 -6.23 -4.95
CA VAL A 90 -5.37 -6.25 -3.86
C VAL A 90 -5.26 -7.64 -3.25
N LEU A 91 -6.37 -8.24 -2.85
CA LEU A 91 -6.36 -9.50 -2.10
C LEU A 91 -6.06 -10.73 -2.96
N MET A 92 -6.44 -10.73 -4.24
CA MET A 92 -6.29 -11.89 -5.12
C MET A 92 -5.04 -11.84 -6.01
N ARG A 93 -4.46 -10.66 -6.24
CA ARG A 93 -3.33 -10.50 -7.18
C ARG A 93 -2.10 -9.82 -6.60
N LEU A 94 -2.26 -8.79 -5.74
CA LEU A 94 -1.10 -8.11 -5.17
C LEU A 94 -0.56 -8.80 -3.91
N LEU A 95 -1.43 -9.42 -3.12
CA LEU A 95 -1.09 -10.08 -1.85
C LEU A 95 -1.27 -11.60 -1.88
N SER A 96 -1.41 -12.20 -3.07
CA SER A 96 -1.60 -13.64 -3.23
C SER A 96 -0.33 -14.46 -3.04
#